data_AF-A0A378ANE6-F1
#
_entry.id   AF-A0A378ANE6-F1
#
_cell.length_a   1.000
_cell.length_b   1.000
_cell.length_c   1.000
_cell.angle_alpha   90.00
_cell.angle_beta   90.00
_cell.angle_gamma   90.00
#
_symmetry.space_group_name_H-M   'P 1'
#
loop_
_entity.id
_entity.type
_entity.pdbx_description
1 polymer ?
#
loop_
_entity_poly.entity_id
_entity_poly.type
_entity_poly.pdbx_seq_one_letter_code
_entity_poly.pdbx_strand_id
1 'polypeptide(L)'
;MEAPLRQIVSNAGEEPSVVANNVKAGDGNYGYNAATEEYGNMIDFGILDPTKVTRSALQYAASVAGLMITTECMVTDLPKGDAPDLGAAGGMGGMGGMGGMM
;
A
#
# COMPACT_ATOMS: atom_id res chain seq x y z
N MET A 1 -3.66 2.21 -17.70
CA MET A 1 -2.87 2.50 -16.49
C MET A 1 -1.43 2.69 -16.92
N GLU A 2 -0.79 3.80 -16.55
CA GLU A 2 0.56 4.15 -17.06
C GLU A 2 1.58 4.39 -15.93
N ALA A 3 1.12 4.46 -14.67
CA ALA A 3 1.97 4.85 -13.54
C ALA A 3 3.17 3.91 -13.29
N PRO A 4 3.04 2.56 -13.31
CA PRO A 4 4.20 1.69 -13.13
C PRO A 4 5.25 1.87 -14.23
N LEU A 5 4.82 1.96 -15.50
CA LEU A 5 5.73 2.24 -16.62
C LEU A 5 6.44 3.58 -16.43
N ARG A 6 5.70 4.64 -16.12
CA ARG A 6 6.27 5.97 -15.87
C ARG A 6 7.28 5.95 -14.73
N GLN A 7 7.01 5.21 -13.66
CA GLN A 7 7.93 5.09 -12.54
C GLN A 7 9.23 4.37 -12.95
N ILE A 8 9.13 3.29 -13.72
CA ILE A 8 10.31 2.57 -14.24
C ILE A 8 11.15 3.49 -15.12
N VAL A 9 10.52 4.20 -16.06
CA VAL A 9 11.20 5.12 -16.98
C VAL A 9 11.86 6.27 -16.22
N SER A 10 11.17 6.87 -15.26
CA SER A 10 11.76 7.91 -14.40
C SER A 10 12.95 7.41 -13.60
N ASN A 11 12.92 6.16 -13.11
CA ASN A 11 14.03 5.56 -12.38
C ASN A 11 15.23 5.27 -13.30
N ALA A 12 14.97 5.03 -14.60
CA ALA A 12 15.99 4.86 -15.63
C ALA A 12 16.59 6.21 -16.10
N GLY A 13 16.03 7.35 -15.69
CA GLY A 13 16.52 8.69 -16.05
C GLY A 13 15.92 9.26 -17.34
N GLU A 14 14.97 8.55 -17.93
CA GLU A 14 14.32 8.89 -19.20
C GLU A 14 13.02 9.69 -18.99
N GLU A 15 12.50 10.33 -20.04
CA GLU A 15 11.26 11.10 -19.94
C GLU A 15 10.01 10.17 -19.97
N PRO A 16 9.22 10.08 -18.88
CA PRO A 16 8.12 9.12 -18.76
C PRO A 16 6.94 9.31 -19.72
N SER A 17 6.61 10.54 -20.06
CA SER A 17 5.52 10.93 -20.95
C SER A 17 5.81 10.54 -22.40
N VAL A 18 7.05 10.71 -22.87
CA VAL A 18 7.50 10.33 -24.21
C VAL A 18 7.40 8.82 -24.38
N VAL A 19 7.98 8.06 -23.45
CA VAL A 19 7.96 6.59 -23.50
C VAL A 19 6.54 6.05 -23.36
N ALA A 20 5.75 6.56 -22.42
CA ALA A 20 4.37 6.10 -22.22
C ALA A 20 3.50 6.35 -23.46
N ASN A 21 3.62 7.51 -24.11
CA ASN A 21 2.88 7.80 -25.34
C ASN A 21 3.30 6.90 -26.50
N ASN A 22 4.59 6.60 -26.63
CA ASN A 22 5.09 5.69 -27.66
C ASN A 22 4.55 4.27 -27.44
N VAL A 23 4.71 3.71 -26.24
CA VAL A 23 4.22 2.35 -25.90
C VAL A 23 2.71 2.24 -26.14
N LYS A 24 1.94 3.28 -25.81
CA LYS A 24 0.48 3.33 -26.02
C LYS A 24 0.06 3.34 -27.49
N ALA A 25 0.92 3.77 -28.39
CA ALA A 25 0.66 3.74 -29.83
C ALA A 25 0.90 2.36 -30.46
N GLY A 26 1.61 1.47 -29.77
CA GLY A 26 1.75 0.07 -30.15
C GLY A 26 0.59 -0.80 -29.69
N ASP A 27 0.67 -2.10 -29.98
CA ASP A 27 -0.37 -3.08 -29.63
C ASP A 27 0.26 -4.38 -29.10
N GLY A 28 -0.53 -5.15 -28.36
CA GLY A 28 -0.15 -6.45 -27.80
C GLY A 28 1.07 -6.37 -26.88
N ASN A 29 2.16 -7.04 -27.28
CA ASN A 29 3.39 -7.16 -26.49
C ASN A 29 4.40 -6.04 -26.74
N TYR A 30 4.03 -4.98 -27.46
CA TYR A 30 4.91 -3.84 -27.68
C TYR A 30 5.17 -3.09 -26.36
N GLY A 31 6.43 -2.80 -26.07
CA GLY A 31 6.83 -2.09 -24.87
C GLY A 31 8.22 -1.49 -24.99
N TYR A 32 8.76 -1.10 -23.84
CA TYR A 32 10.04 -0.41 -23.71
C TYR A 32 10.95 -1.16 -22.74
N ASN A 33 12.17 -1.48 -23.17
CA ASN A 33 13.19 -2.09 -22.34
C ASN A 33 14.03 -1.01 -21.68
N ALA A 34 13.79 -0.74 -20.40
CA ALA A 34 14.50 0.30 -19.66
C ALA A 34 16.00 0.01 -19.41
N ALA A 35 16.48 -1.21 -19.68
CA ALA A 35 17.91 -1.54 -19.55
C ALA A 35 18.71 -1.25 -20.83
N THR A 36 18.06 -1.29 -21.99
CA THR A 36 18.70 -1.07 -23.30
C THR A 36 18.17 0.14 -24.04
N GLU A 37 17.12 0.78 -23.53
CA GLU A 37 16.40 1.90 -24.12
C GLU A 37 15.72 1.59 -25.47
N GLU A 38 15.49 0.31 -25.75
CA GLU A 38 14.88 -0.15 -27.00
C GLU A 38 13.38 -0.37 -26.89
N TYR A 39 12.66 -0.08 -27.96
CA TYR A 39 11.24 -0.41 -28.11
C TYR A 39 11.08 -1.69 -28.93
N GLY A 40 10.14 -2.53 -28.54
CA GLY A 40 9.92 -3.78 -29.25
C GLY A 40 9.00 -4.73 -28.52
N ASN A 41 9.02 -5.99 -28.96
CA ASN A 41 8.23 -7.05 -28.37
C ASN A 41 8.86 -7.53 -27.05
N MET A 42 8.14 -7.36 -25.94
CA MET A 42 8.63 -7.72 -24.61
C MET A 42 8.89 -9.23 -24.46
N ILE A 43 8.20 -10.08 -25.22
CA ILE A 43 8.45 -11.53 -25.22
C ILE A 43 9.81 -11.84 -25.84
N ASP A 44 10.14 -11.20 -26.95
CA ASP A 44 11.42 -11.40 -27.65
C ASP A 44 12.58 -10.88 -26.80
N PHE A 45 12.35 -9.82 -26.01
CA PHE A 45 13.29 -9.33 -25.00
C PHE A 45 13.37 -10.22 -23.75
N GLY A 46 12.49 -11.22 -23.59
CA GLY A 46 12.44 -12.09 -22.42
C GLY A 46 11.94 -11.41 -21.13
N ILE A 47 11.28 -10.25 -21.24
CA ILE A 47 10.75 -9.48 -20.12
C ILE A 47 9.27 -9.85 -19.97
N LEU A 48 9.02 -10.87 -19.17
CA LEU A 48 7.69 -11.47 -18.98
C LEU A 48 7.20 -11.21 -17.55
N ASP A 49 5.97 -10.73 -17.42
CA ASP A 49 5.29 -10.65 -16.11
C ASP A 49 4.26 -11.79 -16.00
N PRO A 50 4.34 -12.67 -14.98
CA PRO A 50 3.35 -13.72 -14.80
C PRO A 50 1.94 -13.15 -14.62
N THR A 51 0.95 -13.68 -15.33
CA THR A 51 -0.44 -13.19 -15.28
C THR A 51 -1.01 -13.11 -13.85
N LYS A 52 -0.59 -14.01 -12.95
CA LYS A 52 -1.00 -13.98 -11.54
C LYS A 52 -0.52 -12.71 -10.83
N VAL A 53 0.70 -12.26 -11.12
CA VAL A 53 1.30 -11.06 -10.50
C VAL A 53 0.51 -9.83 -10.92
N THR A 54 0.41 -9.56 -12.22
CA THR A 54 -0.30 -8.38 -12.74
C THR A 54 -1.76 -8.35 -12.26
N ARG A 55 -2.48 -9.47 -12.36
CA ARG A 55 -3.89 -9.54 -11.94
C ARG A 55 -4.06 -9.28 -10.45
N SER A 56 -3.26 -9.95 -9.61
CA SER A 56 -3.38 -9.81 -8.16
C SER A 56 -2.98 -8.40 -7.69
N ALA A 57 -1.94 -7.82 -8.27
CA ALA A 57 -1.52 -6.45 -7.96
C ALA A 57 -2.65 -5.44 -8.21
N LEU A 58 -3.31 -5.54 -9.36
CA LEU A 58 -4.44 -4.68 -9.70
C LEU A 58 -5.64 -4.90 -8.79
N GLN A 59 -5.96 -6.16 -8.49
CA GLN A 59 -7.07 -6.51 -7.60
C GLN A 59 -6.86 -5.94 -6.19
N TYR A 60 -5.66 -6.10 -5.62
CA TYR A 60 -5.35 -5.56 -4.29
C TYR A 60 -5.29 -4.03 -4.30
N ALA A 61 -4.72 -3.41 -5.35
CA ALA A 61 -4.72 -1.96 -5.49
C ALA A 61 -6.15 -1.41 -5.53
N ALA A 62 -7.05 -2.01 -6.33
CA ALA A 62 -8.45 -1.62 -6.38
C ALA A 62 -9.17 -1.84 -5.03
N SER A 63 -8.87 -2.93 -4.32
CA SER A 63 -9.44 -3.21 -3.00
C SER A 63 -9.06 -2.14 -1.98
N VAL A 64 -7.78 -1.76 -1.91
CA VAL A 64 -7.31 -0.72 -0.98
C VAL A 64 -7.83 0.65 -1.39
N ALA A 65 -7.80 0.98 -2.69
CA ALA A 65 -8.36 2.24 -3.19
C ALA A 65 -9.86 2.37 -2.88
N GLY A 66 -10.62 1.28 -3.04
CA GLY A 66 -12.03 1.22 -2.68
C GLY A 66 -12.25 1.52 -1.20
N LEU A 67 -11.51 0.85 -0.32
CA LEU A 67 -11.54 1.12 1.12
C LEU A 67 -11.25 2.59 1.43
N MET A 68 -10.19 3.15 0.86
CA MET A 68 -9.77 4.54 1.11
C MET A 68 -10.80 5.57 0.63
N ILE A 69 -11.43 5.35 -0.52
CA ILE A 69 -12.42 6.27 -1.08
C ILE A 69 -13.73 6.27 -0.28
N THR A 70 -14.12 5.13 0.29
CA THR A 70 -15.37 5.00 1.05
C THR A 70 -15.21 5.24 2.56
N THR A 71 -13.99 5.41 3.06
CA THR A 71 -13.75 5.66 4.48
C THR A 71 -13.88 7.15 4.79
N GLU A 72 -14.95 7.54 5.48
CA GLU A 72 -15.22 8.95 5.81
C GLU A 72 -14.52 9.41 7.10
N CYS A 73 -14.38 8.51 8.09
CA CYS A 73 -13.71 8.82 9.35
C CYS A 73 -12.92 7.62 9.88
N MET A 74 -11.85 7.92 10.63
CA MET A 74 -11.07 6.95 11.38
C MET A 74 -11.05 7.39 12.84
N VAL A 75 -11.50 6.51 13.74
CA VAL A 75 -11.44 6.72 15.18
C VAL A 75 -10.29 5.89 15.73
N THR A 76 -9.40 6.53 16.48
CA THR A 76 -8.23 5.88 17.09
C THR A 76 -8.13 6.30 18.54
N ASP A 77 -7.73 5.37 19.41
CA ASP A 77 -7.36 5.71 20.78
C ASP A 77 -6.09 6.56 20.80
N LEU A 78 -5.98 7.45 21.79
CA LEU A 78 -4.73 8.14 22.05
C LEU A 78 -3.64 7.13 22.44
N PRO A 79 -2.37 7.37 22.06
CA PRO A 79 -1.26 6.58 22.57
C PRO A 79 -1.35 6.49 24.10
N LYS A 80 -1.44 5.26 24.63
CA LYS A 80 -1.39 5.05 26.07
C LYS A 80 0.01 5.42 26.54
N GLY A 81 0.12 6.31 27.52
CA GLY A 81 1.37 6.47 28.26
C GLY A 81 1.66 5.19 29.05
N ASP A 82 2.94 4.87 29.26
CA ASP A 82 3.40 3.68 30.01
C ASP A 82 3.04 3.71 31.51
N ALA A 83 2.15 4.60 31.96
CA ALA A 83 1.68 4.62 33.33
C ALA A 83 0.59 3.55 33.50
N PRO A 84 0.73 2.62 34.47
CA PRO A 84 -0.32 1.65 34.76
C PRO A 84 -1.63 2.38 35.09
N ASP A 85 -2.69 1.98 34.39
CA ASP A 85 -4.04 2.49 34.57
C ASP A 85 -4.54 2.13 35.97
N LEU A 86 -4.45 3.07 36.91
CA LEU A 86 -5.00 2.95 38.27
C LEU A 86 -6.52 3.22 38.29
N GLY A 87 -7.16 3.36 37.13
CA GLY A 87 -8.56 3.78 36.97
C GLY A 87 -9.64 2.70 37.08
N ALA A 88 -9.32 1.50 37.60
CA ALA A 88 -10.28 0.39 37.71
C ALA A 88 -10.37 -0.26 39.10
N ALA A 89 -10.02 0.47 40.18
CA ALA A 89 -10.10 -0.04 41.57
C ALA A 89 -10.97 0.85 42.49
N GLY A 90 -11.99 1.51 41.95
CA GLY A 90 -12.87 2.42 42.71
C GLY A 90 -14.31 1.93 42.90
N GLY A 91 -14.66 0.72 42.45
CA GLY A 91 -16.03 0.22 42.46
C GLY A 91 -16.15 -1.14 43.13
N MET A 92 -16.98 -1.19 44.19
CA MET A 92 -17.65 -2.37 44.74
C MET A 92 -16.91 -3.22 45.79
N GLY A 93 -17.20 -2.91 47.06
CA GLY A 93 -17.68 -3.89 48.04
C GLY A 93 -16.65 -4.80 48.73
N GLY A 94 -16.51 -4.64 50.05
CA GLY A 94 -15.74 -5.59 50.85
C GLY A 94 -15.73 -5.29 52.35
N MET A 95 -16.84 -5.61 53.01
CA MET A 95 -17.01 -5.82 54.45
C MET A 95 -15.77 -6.40 55.18
N GLY A 96 -15.41 -5.82 56.32
CA GLY A 96 -14.89 -6.56 57.48
C GLY A 96 -13.49 -6.20 57.97
N GLY A 97 -13.38 -5.74 59.22
CA GLY A 97 -12.10 -5.78 59.94
C GLY A 97 -11.88 -4.68 60.98
N MET A 98 -12.69 -4.68 62.04
CA MET A 98 -12.41 -3.97 63.29
C MET A 98 -11.12 -4.47 63.93
N GLY A 99 -10.19 -3.57 64.33
CA GLY A 99 -9.12 -3.92 65.26
C GLY A 99 -7.93 -2.95 65.36
N GLY A 100 -7.84 -2.22 66.49
CA GLY A 100 -6.60 -1.66 67.05
C GLY A 100 -6.36 -0.17 66.75
N MET A 101 -6.82 0.78 67.57
CA MET A 101 -6.22 1.23 68.85
C MET A 101 -4.98 2.13 68.68
N MET A 102 -5.23 3.43 68.49
CA MET A 102 -4.82 4.59 69.33
C MET A 102 -4.95 5.89 68.53
#